data_AF-A0AAJ4XSW0-F1
#
_entry.id   AF-A0AAJ4XSW0-F1
#
_cell.length_a   1.000
_cell.length_b   1.000
_cell.length_c   1.000
_cell.angle_alpha   90.00
_cell.angle_beta   90.00
_cell.angle_gamma   90.00
#
_symmetry.space_group_name_H-M   'P 1'
#
loop_
_entity.id
_entity.type
_entity.pdbx_description
1 polymer ?
#
loop_
_entity_poly.entity_id
_entity_poly.type
_entity_poly.pdbx_seq_one_letter_code
_entity_poly.pdbx_strand_id
1 'polypeptide(L)'
;MSGPTLNDLIATVFLRASNPPLPPPPHQFDSRAPQISSSSASSSSQSDPAQVTLSLLERAQRISESIGVISPNDALGDISTSSLRTLFLASLAAELHSAVRTGIDHSARKHRLRQSQEASAKYLNRVLGLGVVPPSTRQLVRWTLHSVPQAELEGNGLDSGALNGQGSTSAILPHSREVKIATFKLERELKDNLDKFRHAYQTKNKLTGVKAPSDVFYDLLLYHRQASSNGGGGKDTSDAEEAEEDDDEEVVDGDNQVSSNSAPGGIATVRQYLLALLNLHTLRNAQLITSASQEHELLGSIPPPPPTQTHSSSSRQSGSDASNAEWRLDRGPTSSLPTTGALMAPGGKVLRPFTITNKSRAELNSEVFRSGYRLPTMSIDEYLEEEQRRGNILQGGGQASYDKPTSKEERQLRMEQDGTKDAEQAEEEQRQKDLDWDTFSEQNKRGAGNTMNRG
;
A
#
# COMPACT_ATOMS: atom_id res chain seq x y z
N MET A 1 2.64 22.70 -37.54
CA MET A 1 3.27 21.83 -36.51
C MET A 1 2.62 22.15 -35.18
N SER A 2 1.38 21.70 -34.95
CA SER A 2 0.74 21.88 -33.65
C SER A 2 1.35 20.86 -32.69
N GLY A 3 1.92 21.31 -31.57
CA GLY A 3 2.43 20.40 -30.54
C GLY A 3 1.29 19.60 -29.89
N PRO A 4 1.60 18.51 -29.15
CA PRO A 4 0.58 17.80 -28.38
C PRO A 4 -0.08 18.75 -27.38
N THR A 5 -1.41 18.72 -27.31
CA THR A 5 -2.18 19.54 -26.35
C THR A 5 -1.95 19.04 -24.93
N LEU A 6 -2.25 19.89 -23.92
CA LEU A 6 -2.12 19.50 -22.51
C LEU A 6 -2.93 18.24 -22.18
N ASN A 7 -4.16 18.14 -22.68
CA ASN A 7 -5.04 16.98 -22.47
C ASN A 7 -4.50 15.71 -23.13
N ASP A 8 -3.89 15.82 -24.33
CA ASP A 8 -3.24 14.68 -24.99
C ASP A 8 -2.02 14.19 -24.19
N LEU A 9 -1.23 15.13 -23.66
CA LEU A 9 -0.09 14.81 -22.81
C LEU A 9 -0.56 14.14 -21.50
N ILE A 10 -1.59 14.67 -20.83
CA ILE A 10 -2.19 14.05 -19.64
C ILE A 10 -2.68 12.63 -19.96
N ALA A 11 -3.44 12.44 -21.04
CA ALA A 11 -3.94 11.12 -21.44
C ALA A 11 -2.81 10.11 -21.68
N THR A 12 -1.74 10.52 -22.37
CA THR A 12 -0.59 9.64 -22.63
C THR A 12 0.17 9.26 -21.35
N VAL A 13 0.31 10.19 -20.40
CA VAL A 13 0.98 9.93 -19.11
C VAL A 13 0.19 8.93 -18.28
N PHE A 14 -1.13 9.15 -18.13
CA PHE A 14 -2.01 8.28 -17.35
C PHE A 14 -2.12 6.88 -17.97
N LEU A 15 -2.23 6.77 -19.29
CA LEU A 15 -2.25 5.48 -19.98
C LEU A 15 -0.93 4.71 -19.81
N ARG A 16 0.20 5.42 -19.81
CA ARG A 16 1.52 4.79 -19.61
C ARG A 16 1.78 4.42 -18.15
N ALA A 17 1.21 5.17 -17.21
CA ALA A 17 1.25 4.85 -15.78
C ALA A 17 0.43 3.60 -15.46
N SER A 18 -0.75 3.42 -16.09
CA SER A 18 -1.59 2.23 -15.86
C SER A 18 -0.98 0.94 -16.41
N ASN A 19 -0.27 1.02 -17.53
CA ASN A 19 0.39 -0.11 -18.18
C ASN A 19 1.87 0.23 -18.41
N PRO A 20 2.69 0.20 -17.35
CA PRO A 20 4.11 0.51 -17.49
C PRO A 20 4.78 -0.53 -18.40
N PRO A 21 5.70 -0.12 -19.29
CA PRO A 21 6.52 -1.06 -20.05
C PRO A 21 7.24 -2.02 -19.11
N LEU A 22 7.39 -3.28 -19.52
CA LEU A 22 8.16 -4.26 -18.75
C LEU A 22 9.56 -3.70 -18.44
N PRO A 23 9.99 -3.76 -17.16
CA PRO A 23 11.30 -3.30 -16.80
C PRO A 23 12.37 -4.17 -17.46
N PRO A 24 13.55 -3.62 -17.79
CA PRO A 24 14.66 -4.44 -18.23
C PRO A 24 15.02 -5.46 -17.13
N PRO A 25 15.42 -6.69 -17.51
CA PRO A 25 15.76 -7.72 -16.54
C PRO A 25 16.88 -7.22 -15.61
N PRO A 26 16.85 -7.56 -14.30
CA PRO A 26 17.95 -7.22 -13.42
C PRO A 26 19.24 -7.83 -13.97
N HIS A 27 20.34 -7.07 -13.93
CA HIS A 27 21.65 -7.58 -14.30
C HIS A 27 21.94 -8.81 -13.43
N GLN A 28 21.86 -10.02 -14.00
CA GLN A 28 22.27 -11.23 -13.33
C GLN A 28 23.76 -11.08 -12.99
N PHE A 29 24.07 -11.13 -11.70
CA PHE A 29 25.44 -11.14 -11.23
C PHE A 29 26.03 -12.52 -11.58
N ASP A 30 26.65 -12.62 -12.75
CA ASP A 30 27.29 -13.86 -13.19
C ASP A 30 28.61 -14.05 -12.42
N SER A 31 28.55 -14.86 -11.36
CA SER A 31 29.67 -15.15 -10.46
C SER A 31 30.79 -15.97 -11.11
N ARG A 32 30.62 -16.42 -12.36
CA ARG A 32 31.58 -17.25 -13.10
C ARG A 32 32.27 -16.53 -14.26
N ALA A 33 31.89 -15.28 -14.56
CA ALA A 33 32.50 -14.52 -15.65
C ALA A 33 33.96 -14.15 -15.29
N PRO A 34 34.97 -14.63 -16.04
CA PRO A 34 36.35 -14.23 -15.81
C PRO A 34 36.48 -12.73 -16.11
N GLN A 35 37.03 -11.99 -15.14
CA GLN A 35 37.37 -10.58 -15.26
C GLN A 35 38.48 -10.40 -16.31
N ILE A 36 38.14 -10.47 -17.60
CA ILE A 36 39.08 -10.24 -18.69
C ILE A 36 38.42 -9.28 -19.69
N SER A 37 39.10 -8.14 -19.85
CA SER A 37 39.01 -7.16 -20.94
C SER A 37 37.67 -6.48 -21.21
N SER A 38 37.66 -5.19 -20.87
CA SER A 38 37.09 -4.08 -21.63
C SER A 38 36.83 -4.35 -23.13
N SER A 39 35.63 -4.81 -23.48
CA SER A 39 35.05 -4.63 -24.83
C SER A 39 33.56 -5.02 -24.85
N SER A 40 32.70 -4.11 -24.37
CA SER A 40 31.35 -3.88 -24.93
C SER A 40 30.72 -2.66 -24.26
N ALA A 41 31.19 -1.47 -24.66
CA ALA A 41 30.59 -0.17 -24.34
C ALA A 41 29.29 0.04 -25.15
N SER A 42 28.36 -0.92 -25.06
CA SER A 42 27.06 -0.88 -25.73
C SER A 42 25.95 -1.55 -24.89
N SER A 43 26.04 -1.48 -23.57
CA SER A 43 24.87 -1.61 -22.69
C SER A 43 24.46 -0.20 -22.26
N SER A 44 23.89 0.55 -23.21
CA SER A 44 23.28 1.85 -22.94
C SER A 44 22.34 1.73 -21.74
N SER A 45 22.55 2.59 -20.74
CA SER A 45 21.65 2.90 -19.63
C SER A 45 20.18 2.95 -20.07
N GLN A 46 19.47 1.82 -20.01
CA GLN A 46 18.02 1.82 -20.23
C GLN A 46 17.37 2.51 -19.04
N SER A 47 16.90 3.74 -19.25
CA SER A 47 16.19 4.53 -18.26
C SER A 47 14.96 3.78 -17.78
N ASP A 48 14.71 3.77 -16.47
CA ASP A 48 13.53 3.15 -15.88
C ASP A 48 12.26 3.67 -16.59
N PRO A 49 11.35 2.82 -17.10
CA PRO A 49 10.07 3.26 -17.66
C PRO A 49 9.33 4.28 -16.78
N ALA A 50 9.38 4.12 -15.45
CA ALA A 50 8.77 5.04 -14.49
C ALA A 50 9.45 6.43 -14.47
N GLN A 51 10.75 6.49 -14.72
CA GLN A 51 11.47 7.76 -14.81
C GLN A 51 11.13 8.50 -16.12
N VAL A 52 10.90 7.77 -17.20
CA VAL A 52 10.47 8.37 -18.47
C VAL A 52 9.04 8.91 -18.37
N THR A 53 8.11 8.18 -17.75
CA THR A 53 6.75 8.70 -17.49
C THR A 53 6.79 9.94 -16.61
N LEU A 54 7.64 9.95 -15.58
CA LEU A 54 7.82 11.08 -14.68
C LEU A 54 8.31 12.32 -15.44
N SER A 55 9.27 12.17 -16.36
CA SER A 55 9.74 13.30 -17.19
C SER A 55 8.64 13.91 -18.09
N LEU A 56 7.72 13.08 -18.59
CA LEU A 56 6.55 13.55 -19.35
C LEU A 56 5.56 14.25 -18.43
N LEU A 57 5.33 13.71 -17.24
CA LEU A 57 4.47 14.31 -16.24
C LEU A 57 5.00 15.69 -15.78
N GLU A 58 6.30 15.84 -15.53
CA GLU A 58 6.91 17.13 -15.20
C GLU A 58 6.70 18.15 -16.31
N ARG A 59 6.78 17.72 -17.58
CA ARG A 59 6.46 18.58 -18.72
C ARG A 59 4.98 19.01 -18.70
N ALA A 60 4.07 18.09 -18.38
CA ALA A 60 2.64 18.40 -18.22
C ALA A 60 2.43 19.45 -17.12
N GLN A 61 3.06 19.25 -15.96
CA GLN A 61 2.98 20.16 -14.82
C GLN A 61 3.52 21.55 -15.15
N ARG A 62 4.69 21.65 -15.80
CA ARG A 62 5.24 22.94 -16.23
C ARG A 62 4.31 23.68 -17.19
N ILE A 63 3.68 22.96 -18.13
CA ILE A 63 2.72 23.55 -19.05
C ILE A 63 1.48 24.03 -18.28
N SER A 64 0.91 23.21 -17.39
CA SER A 64 -0.27 23.61 -16.60
C SER A 64 0.02 24.81 -15.69
N GLU A 65 1.20 24.86 -15.07
CA GLU A 65 1.63 25.97 -14.22
C GLU A 65 1.89 27.24 -15.05
N SER A 66 2.43 27.11 -16.26
CA SER A 66 2.66 28.25 -17.16
C SER A 66 1.35 28.87 -17.70
N ILE A 67 0.33 28.04 -17.91
CA ILE A 67 -1.00 28.48 -18.33
C ILE A 67 -1.78 29.06 -17.15
N GLY A 68 -1.44 28.66 -15.91
CA GLY A 68 -2.15 29.09 -14.72
C GLY A 68 -3.57 28.52 -14.64
N VAL A 69 -3.78 27.29 -15.14
CA VAL A 69 -5.10 26.64 -15.25
C VAL A 69 -5.84 26.61 -13.91
N ILE A 70 -5.08 26.46 -12.82
CA ILE A 70 -5.61 26.44 -11.46
C ILE A 70 -4.73 27.33 -10.58
N SER A 71 -5.34 28.35 -10.00
CA SER A 71 -4.77 29.24 -8.99
C SER A 71 -5.03 28.70 -7.58
N PRO A 72 -4.14 28.96 -6.61
CA PRO A 72 -4.31 28.51 -5.22
C PRO A 72 -5.60 29.02 -4.56
N ASN A 73 -6.15 30.14 -5.04
CA ASN A 73 -7.33 30.78 -4.46
C ASN A 73 -8.65 30.44 -5.17
N ASP A 74 -8.63 29.61 -6.23
CA ASP A 74 -9.87 29.27 -6.93
C ASP A 74 -10.77 28.40 -6.06
N ALA A 75 -12.07 28.71 -6.06
CA ALA A 75 -13.08 27.85 -5.46
C ALA A 75 -13.43 26.67 -6.38
N LEU A 76 -14.07 25.64 -5.82
CA LEU A 76 -14.44 24.46 -6.60
C LEU A 76 -15.38 24.80 -7.77
N GLY A 77 -16.30 25.76 -7.61
CA GLY A 77 -17.25 26.19 -8.64
C GLY A 77 -16.58 26.86 -9.84
N ASP A 78 -15.47 27.57 -9.61
CA ASP A 78 -14.79 28.35 -10.65
C ASP A 78 -13.93 27.48 -11.59
N ILE A 79 -13.70 26.22 -11.23
CA ILE A 79 -12.84 25.30 -11.98
C ILE A 79 -13.68 24.50 -12.97
N SER A 80 -13.35 24.58 -14.26
CA SER A 80 -14.00 23.79 -15.32
C SER A 80 -13.71 22.28 -15.19
N THR A 81 -14.58 21.45 -15.77
CA THR A 81 -14.44 19.98 -15.75
C THR A 81 -13.15 19.50 -16.43
N SER A 82 -12.71 20.18 -17.49
CA SER A 82 -11.43 19.97 -18.16
C SER A 82 -10.25 20.28 -17.24
N SER A 83 -10.29 21.44 -16.56
CA SER A 83 -9.25 21.89 -15.64
C SER A 83 -9.06 20.99 -14.43
N LEU A 84 -10.13 20.39 -13.88
CA LEU A 84 -10.05 19.44 -12.75
C LEU A 84 -9.07 18.28 -13.00
N ARG A 85 -8.89 17.86 -14.26
CA ARG A 85 -7.98 16.77 -14.62
C ARG A 85 -6.51 17.09 -14.33
N THR A 86 -6.14 18.37 -14.27
CA THR A 86 -4.77 18.79 -13.95
C THR A 86 -4.41 18.56 -12.47
N LEU A 87 -5.41 18.50 -11.57
CA LEU A 87 -5.17 18.24 -10.14
C LEU A 87 -4.56 16.86 -9.88
N PHE A 88 -4.91 15.86 -10.71
CA PHE A 88 -4.39 14.50 -10.56
C PHE A 88 -2.90 14.36 -10.89
N LEU A 89 -2.30 15.35 -11.59
CA LEU A 89 -0.87 15.32 -11.92
C LEU A 89 0.01 15.27 -10.68
N ALA A 90 -0.36 15.96 -9.59
CA ALA A 90 0.42 15.91 -8.34
C ALA A 90 0.32 14.54 -7.67
N SER A 91 -0.88 13.93 -7.66
CA SER A 91 -1.05 12.58 -7.15
C SER A 91 -0.29 11.53 -7.96
N LEU A 92 -0.31 11.62 -9.29
CA LEU A 92 0.39 10.64 -10.13
C LEU A 92 1.91 10.80 -10.00
N ALA A 93 2.41 12.03 -9.83
CA ALA A 93 3.82 12.27 -9.54
C ALA A 93 4.28 11.49 -8.31
N ALA A 94 3.50 11.52 -7.22
CA ALA A 94 3.82 10.80 -6.00
C ALA A 94 3.95 9.28 -6.24
N GLU A 95 2.99 8.68 -6.95
CA GLU A 95 3.06 7.25 -7.29
C GLU A 95 4.27 6.91 -8.14
N LEU A 96 4.58 7.74 -9.15
CA LEU A 96 5.76 7.52 -9.99
C LEU A 96 7.07 7.65 -9.20
N HIS A 97 7.20 8.66 -8.32
CA HIS A 97 8.38 8.80 -7.46
C HIS A 97 8.58 7.56 -6.58
N SER A 98 7.50 7.00 -6.02
CA SER A 98 7.56 5.76 -5.25
C SER A 98 7.89 4.53 -6.10
N ALA A 99 7.43 4.49 -7.36
CA ALA A 99 7.65 3.38 -8.28
C ALA A 99 9.05 3.34 -8.95
N VAL A 100 9.77 4.46 -8.97
CA VAL A 100 11.12 4.52 -9.58
C VAL A 100 12.10 3.61 -8.83
N ARG A 101 12.78 2.73 -9.60
CA ARG A 101 13.82 1.83 -9.09
C ARG A 101 15.11 2.61 -8.86
N THR A 102 15.68 2.45 -7.66
CA THR A 102 16.93 3.11 -7.24
C THR A 102 18.07 2.12 -6.99
N GLY A 103 17.83 0.82 -7.20
CA GLY A 103 18.84 -0.22 -7.02
C GLY A 103 19.30 -0.30 -5.57
N ILE A 104 20.62 -0.28 -5.36
CA ILE A 104 21.26 -0.44 -4.05
C ILE A 104 21.56 0.93 -3.39
N ASP A 105 21.29 2.05 -4.07
CA ASP A 105 21.59 3.38 -3.54
C ASP A 105 20.48 3.86 -2.59
N HIS A 106 20.74 3.71 -1.29
CA HIS A 106 19.81 4.13 -0.24
C HIS A 106 19.61 5.66 -0.23
N SER A 107 20.60 6.44 -0.65
CA SER A 107 20.51 7.90 -0.66
C SER A 107 19.57 8.37 -1.76
N ALA A 108 19.68 7.78 -2.95
CA ALA A 108 18.75 7.99 -4.05
C ALA A 108 17.33 7.56 -3.68
N ARG A 109 17.16 6.42 -2.98
CA ARG A 109 15.83 5.98 -2.50
C ARG A 109 15.23 6.97 -1.52
N LYS A 110 15.99 7.42 -0.51
CA LYS A 110 15.53 8.44 0.45
C LYS A 110 15.09 9.72 -0.24
N HIS A 111 15.84 10.17 -1.26
CA HIS A 111 15.47 11.34 -2.04
C HIS A 111 14.16 11.14 -2.82
N ARG A 112 13.97 9.98 -3.46
CA ARG A 112 12.72 9.65 -4.17
C ARG A 112 11.51 9.57 -3.24
N LEU A 113 11.66 9.00 -2.05
CA LEU A 113 10.59 8.95 -1.04
C LEU A 113 10.18 10.34 -0.59
N ARG A 114 11.15 11.24 -0.36
CA ARG A 114 10.84 12.64 -0.02
C ARG A 114 10.08 13.35 -1.14
N GLN A 115 10.53 13.21 -2.39
CA GLN A 115 9.81 13.77 -3.56
C GLN A 115 8.38 13.21 -3.67
N SER A 116 8.19 11.92 -3.37
CA SER A 116 6.85 11.31 -3.32
C SER A 116 5.98 11.96 -2.24
N GLN A 117 6.51 12.18 -1.03
CA GLN A 117 5.78 12.81 0.07
C GLN A 117 5.43 14.28 -0.22
N GLU A 118 6.37 15.06 -0.75
CA GLU A 118 6.15 16.46 -1.16
C GLU A 118 5.05 16.56 -2.24
N ALA A 119 5.08 15.67 -3.24
CA ALA A 119 4.06 15.62 -4.28
C ALA A 119 2.67 15.24 -3.73
N SER A 120 2.60 14.26 -2.83
CA SER A 120 1.36 13.90 -2.12
C SER A 120 0.84 15.03 -1.25
N ALA A 121 1.72 15.76 -0.55
CA ALA A 121 1.35 16.91 0.27
C ALA A 121 0.78 18.06 -0.59
N LYS A 122 1.43 18.38 -1.72
CA LYS A 122 0.93 19.38 -2.69
C LYS A 122 -0.47 19.01 -3.18
N TYR A 123 -0.71 17.73 -3.49
CA TYR A 123 -2.03 17.24 -3.89
C TYR A 123 -3.06 17.38 -2.77
N LEU A 124 -2.76 16.87 -1.57
CA LEU A 124 -3.69 16.89 -0.44
C LEU A 124 -4.07 18.30 -0.02
N ASN A 125 -3.10 19.23 0.08
CA ASN A 125 -3.37 20.63 0.40
C ASN A 125 -4.35 21.24 -0.59
N ARG A 126 -4.16 20.99 -1.90
CA ARG A 126 -5.03 21.57 -2.93
C ARG A 126 -6.44 21.00 -2.84
N VAL A 127 -6.57 19.67 -2.73
CA VAL A 127 -7.88 19.01 -2.73
C VAL A 127 -8.66 19.25 -1.43
N LEU A 128 -7.97 19.34 -0.28
CA LEU A 128 -8.59 19.71 0.99
C LEU A 128 -8.98 21.19 1.01
N GLY A 129 -8.15 22.08 0.46
CA GLY A 129 -8.46 23.51 0.34
C GLY A 129 -9.68 23.78 -0.56
N LEU A 130 -9.89 22.97 -1.60
CA LEU A 130 -11.08 23.03 -2.45
C LEU A 130 -12.36 22.49 -1.78
N GLY A 131 -12.25 21.85 -0.61
CA GLY A 131 -13.39 21.30 0.12
C GLY A 131 -14.07 20.09 -0.55
N VAL A 132 -13.47 19.50 -1.59
CA VAL A 132 -14.03 18.37 -2.37
C VAL A 132 -14.22 17.11 -1.52
N VAL A 133 -13.39 16.94 -0.49
CA VAL A 133 -13.32 15.70 0.31
C VAL A 133 -14.41 15.68 1.38
N PRO A 134 -15.28 14.63 1.40
CA PRO A 134 -16.29 14.46 2.44
C PRO A 134 -15.68 14.41 3.84
N PRO A 135 -16.40 14.87 4.88
CA PRO A 135 -15.87 14.91 6.25
C PRO A 135 -15.48 13.53 6.78
N SER A 136 -16.23 12.48 6.41
CA SER A 136 -15.91 11.08 6.75
C SER A 136 -14.58 10.62 6.18
N THR A 137 -14.29 10.97 4.92
CA THR A 137 -13.02 10.64 4.26
C THR A 137 -11.88 11.45 4.87
N ARG A 138 -12.11 12.74 5.17
CA ARG A 138 -11.12 13.59 5.84
C ARG A 138 -10.74 13.01 7.21
N GLN A 139 -11.71 12.53 7.98
CA GLN A 139 -11.46 11.88 9.27
C GLN A 139 -10.62 10.61 9.11
N LEU A 140 -10.93 9.77 8.12
CA LEU A 140 -10.13 8.59 7.80
C LEU A 140 -8.68 8.95 7.42
N VAL A 141 -8.49 9.98 6.58
CA VAL A 141 -7.16 10.48 6.20
C VAL A 141 -6.38 10.98 7.42
N ARG A 142 -7.04 11.64 8.38
CA ARG A 142 -6.37 12.05 9.63
C ARG A 142 -5.93 10.84 10.44
N TRP A 143 -6.77 9.81 10.56
CA TRP A 143 -6.43 8.60 11.29
C TRP A 143 -5.31 7.81 10.63
N THR A 144 -5.24 7.76 9.29
CA THR A 144 -4.12 7.10 8.59
C THR A 144 -2.81 7.84 8.81
N LEU A 145 -2.84 9.17 8.71
CA LEU A 145 -1.67 10.02 8.88
C LEU A 145 -1.23 10.17 10.35
N HIS A 146 -2.04 9.78 11.33
CA HIS A 146 -1.69 9.87 12.75
C HIS A 146 -0.40 9.12 13.11
N SER A 147 -0.06 8.07 12.37
CA SER A 147 1.19 7.31 12.57
C SER A 147 2.45 8.05 12.11
N VAL A 148 2.30 9.13 11.33
CA VAL A 148 3.41 9.91 10.78
C VAL A 148 3.69 11.10 11.72
N PRO A 149 4.95 11.33 12.11
CA PRO A 149 5.31 12.48 12.95
C PRO A 149 4.87 13.81 12.33
N GLN A 150 4.26 14.68 13.14
CA GLN A 150 3.74 15.97 12.65
C GLN A 150 4.84 16.85 12.02
N ALA A 151 6.06 16.84 12.58
CA ALA A 151 7.20 17.57 12.02
C ALA A 151 7.61 17.08 10.62
N GLU A 152 7.42 15.79 10.32
CA GLU A 152 7.67 15.23 8.99
C GLU A 152 6.60 15.71 7.99
N LEU A 153 5.33 15.72 8.40
CA LEU A 153 4.23 16.21 7.58
C LEU A 153 4.40 17.70 7.23
N GLU A 154 4.74 18.53 8.23
CA GLU A 154 5.00 19.96 8.05
C GLU A 154 6.27 20.21 7.20
N GLY A 155 7.33 19.42 7.43
CA GLY A 155 8.56 19.48 6.62
C GLY A 155 8.35 19.14 5.14
N ASN A 156 7.38 18.26 4.85
CA ASN A 156 6.97 17.91 3.50
C ASN A 156 5.95 18.91 2.90
N GLY A 157 5.58 19.95 3.66
CA GLY A 157 4.70 21.03 3.22
C GLY A 157 3.21 20.75 3.35
N LEU A 158 2.78 19.75 4.11
CA LEU A 158 1.36 19.47 4.36
C LEU A 158 0.81 20.43 5.42
N ASP A 159 -0.30 21.11 5.11
CA ASP A 159 -0.98 22.01 6.05
C ASP A 159 -1.87 21.20 7.00
N SER A 160 -1.41 21.02 8.24
CA SER A 160 -2.13 20.30 9.29
C SER A 160 -3.43 21.00 9.70
N GLY A 161 -3.57 22.31 9.46
CA GLY A 161 -4.80 23.07 9.69
C GLY A 161 -5.94 22.66 8.76
N ALA A 162 -5.63 22.46 7.48
CA ALA A 162 -6.60 22.03 6.46
C ALA A 162 -7.16 20.62 6.74
N LEU A 163 -6.33 19.74 7.32
CA LEU A 163 -6.74 18.42 7.78
C LEU A 163 -7.61 18.51 9.05
N ASN A 164 -7.28 19.41 9.98
CA ASN A 164 -7.85 19.38 11.31
C ASN A 164 -9.27 19.94 11.46
N GLY A 165 -9.70 20.82 10.54
CA GLY A 165 -11.04 21.42 10.54
C GLY A 165 -11.34 22.27 11.79
N GLN A 166 -12.20 23.28 11.66
CA GLN A 166 -12.67 24.04 12.82
C GLN A 166 -13.54 23.12 13.70
N GLY A 167 -13.06 22.74 14.90
CA GLY A 167 -13.91 22.15 15.95
C GLY A 167 -13.81 20.64 16.20
N SER A 168 -12.83 19.92 15.67
CA SER A 168 -12.68 18.49 16.00
C SER A 168 -12.03 18.30 17.37
N THR A 169 -12.87 18.09 18.39
CA THR A 169 -12.50 17.56 19.70
C THR A 169 -11.81 16.20 19.55
N SER A 170 -10.85 15.92 20.42
CA SER A 170 -10.08 14.67 20.56
C SER A 170 -10.96 13.41 20.47
N ALA A 171 -11.26 12.96 19.25
CA ALA A 171 -11.90 11.67 19.03
C ALA A 171 -10.90 10.57 19.40
N ILE A 172 -11.36 9.59 20.18
CA ILE A 172 -10.58 8.41 20.53
C ILE A 172 -10.04 7.79 19.23
N LEU A 173 -8.73 7.59 19.17
CA LEU A 173 -8.08 7.00 18.01
C LEU A 173 -8.55 5.55 17.87
N PRO A 174 -9.21 5.18 16.75
CA PRO A 174 -9.57 3.79 16.50
C PRO A 174 -8.32 2.93 16.31
N HIS A 175 -8.45 1.62 16.48
CA HIS A 175 -7.32 0.71 16.26
C HIS A 175 -6.82 0.81 14.82
N SER A 176 -5.50 0.75 14.61
CA SER A 176 -4.89 0.84 13.26
C SER A 176 -5.50 -0.14 12.25
N ARG A 177 -5.89 -1.35 12.72
CA ARG A 177 -6.57 -2.35 11.88
C ARG A 177 -7.94 -1.89 11.43
N GLU A 178 -8.73 -1.28 12.32
CA GLU A 178 -10.07 -0.78 12.00
C GLU A 178 -9.99 0.35 10.96
N VAL A 179 -9.03 1.27 11.12
CA VAL A 179 -8.77 2.33 10.14
C VAL A 179 -8.45 1.73 8.77
N LYS A 180 -7.52 0.76 8.69
CA LYS A 180 -7.17 0.09 7.43
C LYS A 180 -8.36 -0.61 6.78
N ILE A 181 -9.20 -1.27 7.57
CA ILE A 181 -10.42 -1.92 7.07
C ILE A 181 -11.41 -0.87 6.54
N ALA A 182 -11.62 0.21 7.27
CA ALA A 182 -12.51 1.28 6.84
C ALA A 182 -12.02 1.96 5.56
N THR A 183 -10.73 2.28 5.47
CA THR A 183 -10.13 2.85 4.24
C THR A 183 -10.25 1.90 3.07
N PHE A 184 -10.02 0.60 3.28
CA PHE A 184 -10.12 -0.41 2.22
C PHE A 184 -11.57 -0.59 1.73
N LYS A 185 -12.54 -0.61 2.65
CA LYS A 185 -13.96 -0.68 2.29
C LYS A 185 -14.39 0.52 1.46
N LEU A 186 -14.01 1.72 1.88
CA LEU A 186 -14.31 2.97 1.17
C LEU A 186 -13.65 2.97 -0.22
N GLU A 187 -12.35 2.64 -0.29
CA GLU A 187 -11.62 2.57 -1.57
C GLU A 187 -12.28 1.61 -2.56
N ARG A 188 -12.69 0.42 -2.07
CA ARG A 188 -13.40 -0.56 -2.88
C ARG A 188 -14.75 -0.03 -3.38
N GLU A 189 -15.53 0.60 -2.49
CA GLU A 189 -16.84 1.14 -2.84
C GLU A 189 -16.74 2.27 -3.89
N LEU A 190 -15.76 3.17 -3.75
CA LEU A 190 -15.50 4.20 -4.75
C LEU A 190 -15.09 3.59 -6.09
N LYS A 191 -14.17 2.62 -6.08
CA LYS A 191 -13.74 1.91 -7.31
C LYS A 191 -14.92 1.25 -8.01
N ASP A 192 -15.74 0.50 -7.27
CA ASP A 192 -16.92 -0.18 -7.80
C ASP A 192 -17.92 0.81 -8.43
N ASN A 193 -18.12 1.99 -7.82
CA ASN A 193 -19.02 3.02 -8.36
C ASN A 193 -18.45 3.73 -9.59
N LEU A 194 -17.15 4.04 -9.58
CA LEU A 194 -16.47 4.63 -10.73
C LEU A 194 -16.43 3.66 -11.92
N ASP A 195 -16.25 2.35 -11.69
CA ASP A 195 -16.30 1.32 -12.75
C ASP A 195 -17.68 1.22 -13.40
N LYS A 196 -18.75 1.26 -12.59
CA LYS A 196 -20.13 1.31 -13.12
C LYS A 196 -20.34 2.52 -14.03
N PHE A 197 -19.91 3.70 -13.58
CA PHE A 197 -20.01 4.92 -14.39
C PHE A 197 -19.19 4.81 -15.67
N ARG A 198 -17.96 4.29 -15.59
CA ARG A 198 -17.07 4.07 -16.73
C ARG A 198 -17.71 3.19 -17.79
N HIS A 199 -18.30 2.06 -17.39
CA HIS A 199 -19.02 1.18 -18.32
C HIS A 199 -20.28 1.83 -18.91
N ALA A 200 -21.04 2.57 -18.11
CA ALA A 200 -22.19 3.33 -18.61
C ALA A 200 -21.77 4.41 -19.62
N TYR A 201 -20.68 5.12 -19.35
CA TYR A 201 -20.14 6.15 -20.24
C TYR A 201 -19.63 5.56 -21.57
N GLN A 202 -18.91 4.43 -21.52
CA GLN A 202 -18.43 3.74 -22.72
C GLN A 202 -19.57 3.20 -23.59
N THR A 203 -20.62 2.65 -22.96
CA THR A 203 -21.81 2.16 -23.69
C THR A 203 -22.62 3.29 -24.29
N LYS A 204 -22.83 4.40 -23.55
CA LYS A 204 -23.49 5.61 -24.06
C LYS A 204 -22.78 6.18 -25.30
N ASN A 205 -21.45 6.28 -25.23
CA ASN A 205 -20.65 6.88 -26.30
C ASN A 205 -20.24 5.90 -27.42
N LYS A 206 -20.68 4.63 -27.36
CA LYS A 206 -20.38 3.58 -28.36
C LYS A 206 -18.89 3.44 -28.66
N LEU A 207 -18.06 3.59 -27.64
CA LEU A 207 -16.60 3.58 -27.75
C LEU A 207 -16.10 2.13 -27.86
N THR A 208 -15.89 1.65 -29.08
CA THR A 208 -15.31 0.31 -29.34
C THR A 208 -13.82 0.42 -29.68
N GLY A 209 -12.97 -0.38 -29.02
CA GLY A 209 -11.53 -0.45 -29.32
C GLY A 209 -10.67 0.72 -28.82
N VAL A 210 -11.17 1.52 -27.88
CA VAL A 210 -10.41 2.65 -27.31
C VAL A 210 -9.31 2.14 -26.36
N LYS A 211 -8.13 2.75 -26.45
CA LYS A 211 -7.04 2.54 -25.48
C LYS A 211 -7.41 3.20 -24.15
N ALA A 212 -8.09 2.44 -23.28
CA ALA A 212 -8.42 2.88 -21.94
C ALA A 212 -7.42 2.29 -20.92
N PRO A 213 -7.10 3.01 -19.84
CA PRO A 213 -6.32 2.49 -18.72
C PRO A 213 -6.92 1.22 -18.11
N SER A 214 -6.12 0.34 -17.53
CA SER A 214 -6.63 -0.90 -16.93
C SER A 214 -7.41 -0.62 -15.64
N ASP A 215 -6.79 0.06 -14.69
CA ASP A 215 -7.37 0.49 -13.42
C ASP A 215 -8.09 1.85 -13.58
N VAL A 216 -9.26 1.96 -12.94
CA VAL A 216 -10.07 3.17 -12.81
C VAL A 216 -9.26 4.34 -12.27
N PHE A 217 -8.32 4.06 -11.37
CA PHE A 217 -7.45 5.06 -10.77
C PHE A 217 -6.76 5.95 -11.81
N TYR A 218 -6.49 5.42 -13.00
CA TYR A 218 -5.81 6.16 -14.06
C TYR A 218 -6.76 6.65 -15.18
N ASP A 219 -8.06 6.38 -15.11
CA ASP A 219 -9.00 6.76 -16.18
C ASP A 219 -9.60 8.15 -15.96
N LEU A 220 -9.09 9.14 -16.68
CA LEU A 220 -9.63 10.52 -16.68
C LEU A 220 -10.73 10.73 -17.75
N LEU A 221 -11.22 9.65 -18.35
CA LEU A 221 -12.18 9.63 -19.46
C LEU A 221 -11.71 10.45 -20.68
N LEU A 222 -10.39 10.53 -20.87
CA LEU A 222 -9.76 11.20 -22.01
C LEU A 222 -9.52 10.18 -23.14
N TYR A 223 -10.59 9.79 -23.80
CA TYR A 223 -10.53 8.83 -24.89
C TYR A 223 -10.13 9.52 -26.20
N HIS A 224 -8.92 9.23 -26.68
CA HIS A 224 -8.47 9.70 -27.98
C HIS A 224 -9.26 9.01 -29.09
N ARG A 225 -10.11 9.75 -29.81
CA ARG A 225 -10.76 9.27 -31.03
C ARG A 225 -9.69 9.20 -32.12
N GLN A 226 -9.11 8.02 -32.36
CA GLN A 226 -8.29 7.83 -33.55
C GLN A 226 -9.20 8.06 -34.76
N ALA A 227 -8.95 9.14 -35.50
CA ALA A 227 -9.58 9.36 -36.78
C ALA A 227 -9.28 8.13 -37.65
N SER A 228 -10.31 7.31 -37.91
CA SER A 228 -10.20 6.17 -38.80
C SER A 228 -9.74 6.67 -40.16
N SER A 229 -8.53 6.30 -40.57
CA SER A 229 -7.96 6.59 -41.87
C SER A 229 -8.57 5.68 -42.94
N ASN A 230 -9.90 5.64 -43.04
CA ASN A 230 -10.58 5.00 -44.15
C ASN A 230 -11.26 6.08 -44.99
N GLY A 231 -10.72 6.29 -46.19
CA GLY A 231 -11.09 7.38 -47.10
C GLY A 231 -12.58 7.44 -47.37
N GLY A 232 -13.15 8.62 -47.13
CA GLY A 232 -14.50 9.01 -47.53
C GLY A 232 -14.62 10.50 -47.33
N GLY A 233 -14.31 11.27 -48.38
CA GLY A 233 -14.42 12.72 -48.37
C GLY A 233 -15.82 13.17 -47.97
N GLY A 234 -15.92 14.05 -46.98
CA GLY A 234 -17.20 14.49 -46.45
C GLY A 234 -17.06 15.48 -45.31
N LYS A 235 -16.86 16.74 -45.69
CA LYS A 235 -17.24 17.97 -44.98
C LYS A 235 -16.47 18.31 -43.69
N ASP A 236 -15.79 19.44 -43.78
CA ASP A 236 -15.23 20.21 -42.68
C ASP A 236 -16.21 20.29 -41.49
N THR A 237 -15.82 19.69 -40.37
CA THR A 237 -16.34 20.02 -39.04
C THR A 237 -15.13 20.38 -38.19
N SER A 238 -14.69 21.63 -38.33
CA SER A 238 -13.68 22.27 -37.49
C SER A 238 -14.24 22.73 -36.13
N ASP A 239 -15.39 22.21 -35.71
CA ASP A 239 -15.96 22.38 -34.39
C ASP A 239 -16.35 21.00 -33.87
N ALA A 240 -15.37 20.28 -33.31
CA ALA A 240 -15.68 19.35 -32.25
C ALA A 240 -15.85 20.21 -31.00
N GLU A 241 -17.02 20.87 -30.92
CA GLU A 241 -17.51 21.35 -29.64
C GLU A 241 -17.40 20.17 -28.68
N GLU A 242 -16.73 20.42 -27.55
CA GLU A 242 -16.96 19.62 -26.37
C GLU A 242 -18.48 19.50 -26.28
N ALA A 243 -19.00 18.28 -26.32
CA ALA A 243 -20.41 18.06 -26.05
C ALA A 243 -20.61 18.42 -24.58
N GLU A 244 -20.75 19.73 -24.32
CA GLU A 244 -21.53 20.29 -23.24
C GLU A 244 -22.95 19.80 -23.51
N GLU A 245 -23.21 18.52 -23.22
CA GLU A 245 -24.55 18.00 -23.12
C GLU A 245 -25.18 18.75 -21.95
N ASP A 246 -26.09 19.68 -22.27
CA ASP A 246 -27.08 20.31 -21.39
C ASP A 246 -26.97 19.84 -19.93
N ASP A 247 -26.10 20.50 -19.16
CA ASP A 247 -26.13 20.43 -17.71
C ASP A 247 -27.42 21.16 -17.30
N ASP A 248 -28.52 20.42 -17.17
CA ASP A 248 -29.65 20.79 -16.33
C ASP A 248 -29.12 20.89 -14.88
N GLU A 249 -28.37 21.96 -14.59
CA GLU A 249 -28.04 22.35 -13.23
C GLU A 249 -29.34 22.81 -12.57
N GLU A 250 -30.07 21.89 -11.95
CA GLU A 250 -31.02 22.27 -10.92
C GLU A 250 -30.23 22.97 -9.80
N VAL A 251 -30.34 24.30 -9.77
CA VAL A 251 -29.84 25.16 -8.70
C VAL A 251 -30.62 24.81 -7.43
N VAL A 252 -30.14 23.80 -6.71
CA VAL A 252 -30.54 23.53 -5.34
C VAL A 252 -29.61 24.33 -4.41
N ASP A 253 -30.16 24.93 -3.38
CA ASP A 253 -29.50 25.89 -2.49
C ASP A 253 -28.21 25.37 -1.80
N GLY A 254 -27.33 26.33 -1.51
CA GLY A 254 -25.97 26.16 -1.03
C GLY A 254 -25.82 25.61 0.39
N ASP A 255 -24.61 25.13 0.64
CA ASP A 255 -23.99 24.74 1.92
C ASP A 255 -23.93 23.25 2.29
N ASN A 256 -24.70 22.34 1.66
CA ASN A 256 -24.64 20.89 2.01
C ASN A 256 -24.32 19.92 0.84
N GLN A 257 -24.06 20.41 -0.38
CA GLN A 257 -23.95 19.56 -1.59
C GLN A 257 -22.57 18.99 -1.92
N VAL A 258 -21.48 19.52 -1.36
CA VAL A 258 -20.13 19.02 -1.69
C VAL A 258 -19.90 17.62 -1.10
N SER A 259 -20.57 17.31 0.02
CA SER A 259 -20.52 16.00 0.67
C SER A 259 -21.25 14.91 -0.12
N SER A 260 -22.30 15.24 -0.88
CA SER A 260 -23.05 14.26 -1.69
C SER A 260 -22.37 13.94 -3.02
N ASN A 261 -21.67 14.90 -3.62
CA ASN A 261 -21.10 14.75 -4.97
C ASN A 261 -19.80 13.93 -5.04
N SER A 262 -19.08 13.82 -3.92
CA SER A 262 -17.85 13.01 -3.79
C SER A 262 -18.03 11.73 -2.95
N ALA A 263 -19.22 11.53 -2.38
CA ALA A 263 -19.56 10.33 -1.61
C ALA A 263 -19.78 9.12 -2.53
N PRO A 264 -19.61 7.89 -2.02
CA PRO A 264 -19.95 6.70 -2.79
C PRO A 264 -21.46 6.63 -3.04
N GLY A 265 -21.87 6.88 -4.29
CA GLY A 265 -23.25 6.75 -4.76
C GLY A 265 -23.68 7.91 -5.66
N GLY A 266 -24.50 7.63 -6.68
CA GLY A 266 -25.16 8.69 -7.46
C GLY A 266 -24.30 9.46 -8.48
N ILE A 267 -23.23 8.86 -9.02
CA ILE A 267 -22.43 9.49 -10.08
C ILE A 267 -23.23 9.51 -11.38
N ALA A 268 -23.69 10.69 -11.80
CA ALA A 268 -24.47 10.89 -13.02
C ALA A 268 -23.71 11.69 -14.09
N THR A 269 -22.85 12.63 -13.67
CA THR A 269 -22.12 13.52 -14.58
C THR A 269 -20.62 13.25 -14.59
N VAL A 270 -19.92 13.68 -15.65
CA VAL A 270 -18.45 13.57 -15.77
C VAL A 270 -17.76 14.38 -14.68
N ARG A 271 -18.32 15.54 -14.29
CA ARG A 271 -17.81 16.35 -13.19
C ARG A 271 -17.84 15.57 -11.88
N GLN A 272 -18.99 14.97 -11.52
CA GLN A 272 -19.13 14.14 -10.31
C GLN A 272 -18.17 12.95 -10.32
N TYR A 273 -17.97 12.31 -11.48
CA TYR A 273 -16.99 11.24 -11.64
C TYR A 273 -15.58 11.69 -11.24
N LEU A 274 -15.13 12.85 -11.74
CA LEU A 274 -13.82 13.39 -11.40
C LEU A 274 -13.71 13.77 -9.90
N LEU A 275 -14.78 14.29 -9.28
CA LEU A 275 -14.77 14.60 -7.84
C LEU A 275 -14.67 13.33 -6.98
N ALA A 276 -15.41 12.27 -7.34
CA ALA A 276 -15.29 10.96 -6.70
C ALA A 276 -13.90 10.34 -6.92
N LEU A 277 -13.30 10.53 -8.10
CA LEU A 277 -11.93 10.10 -8.38
C LEU A 277 -10.92 10.89 -7.52
N LEU A 278 -11.08 12.21 -7.34
CA LEU A 278 -10.24 13.00 -6.44
C LEU A 278 -10.29 12.45 -5.01
N ASN A 279 -11.48 12.03 -4.55
CA ASN A 279 -11.66 11.41 -3.25
C ASN A 279 -10.85 10.11 -3.13
N LEU A 280 -10.93 9.21 -4.12
CA LEU A 280 -10.11 7.99 -4.18
C LEU A 280 -8.62 8.32 -4.09
N HIS A 281 -8.15 9.28 -4.90
CA HIS A 281 -6.75 9.70 -4.89
C HIS A 281 -6.33 10.27 -3.52
N THR A 282 -7.21 10.91 -2.75
CA THR A 282 -6.85 11.39 -1.40
C THR A 282 -6.51 10.24 -0.45
N LEU A 283 -7.30 9.16 -0.46
CA LEU A 283 -7.02 7.96 0.33
C LEU A 283 -5.70 7.33 -0.09
N ARG A 284 -5.46 7.24 -1.40
CA ARG A 284 -4.22 6.68 -1.94
C ARG A 284 -2.99 7.48 -1.52
N ASN A 285 -3.03 8.81 -1.63
CA ASN A 285 -1.91 9.66 -1.21
C ASN A 285 -1.64 9.58 0.29
N ALA A 286 -2.68 9.49 1.12
CA ALA A 286 -2.49 9.29 2.55
C ALA A 286 -1.75 7.96 2.84
N GLN A 287 -2.13 6.88 2.16
CA GLN A 287 -1.43 5.60 2.26
C GLN A 287 0.03 5.69 1.78
N LEU A 288 0.30 6.42 0.69
CA LEU A 288 1.66 6.63 0.15
C LEU A 288 2.53 7.39 1.15
N ILE A 289 2.02 8.43 1.80
CA ILE A 289 2.78 9.18 2.82
C ILE A 289 3.14 8.26 3.99
N THR A 290 2.18 7.49 4.51
CA THR A 290 2.43 6.53 5.60
C THR A 290 3.46 5.47 5.20
N SER A 291 3.32 4.90 4.00
CA SER A 291 4.27 3.90 3.49
C SER A 291 5.67 4.48 3.28
N ALA A 292 5.78 5.71 2.76
CA ALA A 292 7.05 6.37 2.53
C ALA A 292 7.75 6.74 3.84
N SER A 293 7.01 7.18 4.86
CA SER A 293 7.54 7.48 6.20
C SER A 293 8.10 6.22 6.86
N GLN A 294 7.35 5.11 6.83
CA GLN A 294 7.81 3.81 7.34
C GLN A 294 9.08 3.34 6.62
N GLU A 295 9.13 3.45 5.30
CA GLU A 295 10.33 3.08 4.54
C GLU A 295 11.51 4.00 4.88
N HIS A 296 11.27 5.31 5.07
CA HIS A 296 12.31 6.25 5.46
C HIS A 296 12.93 5.90 6.82
N GLU A 297 12.11 5.51 7.79
CA GLU A 297 12.55 5.03 9.10
C GLU A 297 13.40 3.75 8.99
N LEU A 298 12.98 2.80 8.15
CA LEU A 298 13.73 1.57 7.89
C LEU A 298 15.09 1.86 7.22
N LEU A 299 15.14 2.77 6.24
CA LEU A 299 16.39 3.18 5.61
C LEU A 299 17.28 4.02 6.53
N GLY A 300 16.70 4.64 7.57
CA GLY A 300 17.43 5.33 8.63
C GLY A 300 18.07 4.38 9.64
N SER A 301 17.38 3.28 9.94
CA SER A 301 17.83 2.26 10.91
C SER A 301 18.76 1.19 10.32
N ILE A 302 18.98 1.19 8.99
CA ILE A 302 19.92 0.26 8.35
C ILE A 302 21.35 0.48 8.89
N PRO A 303 22.01 -0.56 9.42
CA PRO A 303 23.42 -0.47 9.80
C PRO A 303 24.29 -0.26 8.54
N PRO A 304 25.38 0.52 8.64
CA PRO A 304 26.27 0.72 7.49
C PRO A 304 26.78 -0.63 7.00
N PRO A 305 26.86 -0.85 5.68
CA PRO A 305 27.41 -2.09 5.15
C PRO A 305 28.83 -2.28 5.71
N PRO A 306 29.22 -3.53 6.07
CA PRO A 306 30.58 -3.77 6.52
C PRO A 306 31.53 -3.26 5.44
N PRO A 307 32.65 -2.62 5.82
CA PRO A 307 33.62 -2.15 4.83
C PRO A 307 33.94 -3.33 3.93
N THR A 308 33.67 -3.18 2.63
CA THR A 308 34.11 -4.13 1.63
C THR A 308 35.60 -4.26 1.84
N GLN A 309 36.04 -5.42 2.34
CA GLN A 309 37.45 -5.75 2.32
C GLN A 309 37.80 -5.83 0.84
N THR A 310 38.20 -4.69 0.29
CA THR A 310 38.96 -4.67 -0.94
C THR A 310 40.17 -5.51 -0.59
N HIS A 311 40.16 -6.78 -1.01
CA HIS A 311 41.40 -7.50 -1.24
C HIS A 311 42.10 -6.69 -2.33
N SER A 312 42.76 -5.61 -1.92
CA SER A 312 43.77 -4.97 -2.72
C SER A 312 44.75 -6.10 -2.98
N SER A 313 44.79 -6.51 -4.23
CA SER A 313 45.95 -7.16 -4.83
C SER A 313 47.11 -6.17 -4.76
N SER A 314 47.52 -5.82 -3.54
CA SER A 314 48.76 -5.12 -3.27
C SER A 314 49.86 -6.10 -3.63
N SER A 315 50.53 -5.78 -4.71
CA SER A 315 51.72 -6.45 -5.17
C SER A 315 52.66 -6.70 -3.99
N ARG A 316 53.02 -7.96 -3.80
CA ARG A 316 54.26 -8.45 -3.17
C ARG A 316 55.23 -7.34 -2.76
N GLN A 317 55.12 -6.87 -1.53
CA GLN A 317 56.27 -6.32 -0.81
C GLN A 317 56.63 -7.32 0.28
N SER A 318 57.65 -8.11 -0.03
CA SER A 318 58.41 -8.92 0.91
C SER A 318 59.12 -7.97 1.88
N GLY A 319 58.51 -7.74 3.04
CA GLY A 319 59.10 -7.03 4.16
C GLY A 319 58.77 -7.79 5.44
N SER A 320 59.80 -8.33 6.07
CA SER A 320 59.77 -9.18 7.25
C SER A 320 59.19 -8.47 8.48
N ASP A 321 58.00 -8.87 8.92
CA ASP A 321 57.49 -8.56 10.26
C ASP A 321 57.19 -9.87 11.01
N ALA A 322 58.24 -10.44 11.61
CA ALA A 322 58.18 -11.67 12.40
C ALA A 322 57.49 -11.48 13.76
N SER A 323 57.28 -10.24 14.21
CA SER A 323 56.67 -9.91 15.51
C SER A 323 55.14 -9.96 15.49
N ASN A 324 54.50 -9.79 14.33
CA ASN A 324 53.04 -9.76 14.20
C ASN A 324 52.42 -11.16 14.00
N ALA A 325 53.26 -12.20 13.94
CA ALA A 325 52.85 -13.59 13.79
C ALA A 325 52.65 -14.33 15.13
N GLU A 326 52.99 -13.71 16.25
CA GLU A 326 52.95 -14.33 17.58
C GLU A 326 51.53 -14.39 18.18
N TRP A 327 50.65 -13.44 17.81
CA TRP A 327 49.29 -13.34 18.37
C TRP A 327 48.17 -13.71 17.39
N ARG A 328 48.49 -13.98 16.12
CA ARG A 328 47.49 -14.37 15.10
C ARG A 328 47.33 -15.89 15.08
N LEU A 329 46.18 -16.37 15.57
CA LEU A 329 45.81 -17.80 15.54
C LEU A 329 45.67 -18.34 14.10
N ASP A 330 45.34 -17.45 13.15
CA ASP A 330 45.23 -17.77 11.73
C ASP A 330 46.59 -17.64 11.03
N ARG A 331 47.43 -18.67 11.18
CA ARG A 331 48.61 -18.83 10.33
C ARG A 331 48.15 -18.99 8.88
N GLY A 332 48.60 -18.08 8.00
CA GLY A 332 48.28 -18.09 6.58
C GLY A 332 48.66 -19.41 5.87
N PRO A 333 48.18 -19.61 4.63
CA PRO A 333 48.25 -20.88 3.89
C PRO A 333 49.67 -21.35 3.52
N THR A 334 50.70 -20.67 4.00
CA THR A 334 52.12 -21.00 3.80
C THR A 334 52.74 -21.72 4.99
N SER A 335 51.97 -22.06 6.04
CA SER A 335 52.44 -22.97 7.09
C SER A 335 52.58 -24.38 6.52
N SER A 336 53.78 -24.71 6.06
CA SER A 336 54.16 -25.94 5.36
C SER A 336 54.16 -27.19 6.27
N LEU A 337 53.11 -27.40 7.06
CA LEU A 337 52.92 -28.72 7.67
C LEU A 337 52.31 -29.65 6.61
N PRO A 338 52.91 -30.82 6.37
CA PRO A 338 52.44 -31.74 5.33
C PRO A 338 51.03 -32.22 5.66
N THR A 339 50.05 -31.82 4.85
CA THR A 339 48.65 -32.26 4.95
C THR A 339 48.44 -33.68 4.38
N THR A 340 49.46 -34.26 3.74
CA THR A 340 49.41 -35.60 3.13
C THR A 340 50.49 -36.49 3.74
N GLY A 341 50.10 -37.62 4.34
CA GLY A 341 51.00 -38.57 5.00
C GLY A 341 50.34 -39.27 6.21
N ALA A 342 51.08 -40.20 6.82
CA ALA A 342 50.61 -40.93 8.00
C ALA A 342 50.38 -40.00 9.21
N LEU A 343 49.25 -40.18 9.91
CA LEU A 343 48.82 -39.40 11.08
C LEU A 343 49.82 -39.40 12.23
N MET A 344 50.40 -40.58 12.47
CA MET A 344 51.19 -40.91 13.63
C MET A 344 52.39 -41.74 13.20
N ALA A 345 53.54 -41.50 13.82
CA ALA A 345 54.64 -42.45 13.77
C ALA A 345 54.28 -43.73 14.54
N PRO A 346 54.91 -44.89 14.26
CA PRO A 346 54.67 -46.14 14.99
C PRO A 346 54.93 -46.04 16.51
N GLY A 347 55.71 -45.04 16.95
CA GLY A 347 55.95 -44.70 18.35
C GLY A 347 54.92 -43.74 18.96
N GLY A 348 53.75 -43.54 18.34
CA GLY A 348 52.65 -42.73 18.89
C GLY A 348 52.82 -41.21 18.79
N LYS A 349 53.94 -40.73 18.21
CA LYS A 349 54.15 -39.29 18.00
C LYS A 349 53.29 -38.79 16.85
N VAL A 350 52.43 -37.82 17.13
CA VAL A 350 51.56 -37.16 16.15
C VAL A 350 52.42 -36.31 15.22
N LEU A 351 52.38 -36.61 13.92
CA LEU A 351 53.18 -35.93 12.90
C LEU A 351 52.43 -34.78 12.22
N ARG A 352 51.10 -34.81 12.27
CA ARG A 352 50.23 -33.78 11.69
C ARG A 352 49.15 -33.33 12.68
N PRO A 353 48.77 -32.05 12.67
CA PRO A 353 47.59 -31.61 13.40
C PRO A 353 46.36 -32.36 12.85
N PHE A 354 45.52 -32.84 13.76
CA PHE A 354 44.24 -33.45 13.44
C PHE A 354 43.19 -32.91 14.41
N THR A 355 41.98 -32.73 13.91
CA THR A 355 40.84 -32.34 14.75
C THR A 355 40.07 -33.60 15.09
N ILE A 356 39.90 -33.86 16.38
CA ILE A 356 39.04 -34.96 16.85
C ILE A 356 37.62 -34.44 16.80
N THR A 357 36.82 -34.92 15.85
CA THR A 357 35.39 -34.67 15.81
C THR A 357 34.65 -35.98 16.01
N ASN A 358 33.58 -35.96 16.83
CA ASN A 358 32.72 -37.13 17.05
C ASN A 358 31.87 -37.48 15.81
N LYS A 359 31.82 -36.59 14.82
CA LYS A 359 31.02 -36.67 13.60
C LYS A 359 31.88 -36.37 12.37
N SER A 360 31.42 -36.81 11.20
CA SER A 360 32.10 -36.54 9.93
C SER A 360 32.07 -35.04 9.61
N ARG A 361 33.14 -34.50 9.02
CA ARG A 361 33.23 -33.08 8.62
C ARG A 361 32.09 -32.66 7.68
N ALA A 362 31.58 -33.60 6.87
CA ALA A 362 30.44 -33.37 5.99
C ALA A 362 29.13 -33.12 6.76
N GLU A 363 28.92 -33.83 7.88
CA GLU A 363 27.72 -33.67 8.72
C GLU A 363 27.73 -32.33 9.44
N LEU A 364 28.89 -31.90 9.97
CA LEU A 364 29.04 -30.59 10.58
C LEU A 364 28.77 -29.46 9.58
N ASN A 365 29.25 -29.57 8.34
CA ASN A 365 28.98 -28.56 7.31
C ASN A 365 27.49 -28.43 6.99
N SER A 366 26.72 -29.52 7.07
CA SER A 366 25.26 -29.50 6.85
C SER A 366 24.48 -28.88 8.02
N GLU A 367 25.09 -28.78 9.19
CA GLU A 367 24.45 -28.26 10.40
C GLU A 367 24.66 -26.75 10.58
N VAL A 368 25.78 -26.21 10.06
CA VAL A 368 26.19 -24.80 10.21
C VAL A 368 25.32 -23.81 9.43
N PHE A 369 24.60 -24.26 8.39
CA PHE A 369 23.72 -23.41 7.58
C PHE A 369 22.27 -23.90 7.57
N ARG A 370 21.73 -24.19 8.75
CA ARG A 370 20.29 -24.45 8.89
C ARG A 370 19.53 -23.13 9.03
N SER A 371 18.31 -23.09 8.49
CA SER A 371 17.38 -21.99 8.72
C SER A 371 17.15 -21.80 10.23
N GLY A 372 17.27 -20.58 10.74
CA GLY A 372 17.21 -20.25 12.19
C GLY A 372 15.86 -20.47 12.88
N TYR A 373 14.90 -21.09 12.19
CA TYR A 373 13.60 -21.46 12.76
C TYR A 373 13.47 -22.99 12.81
N ARG A 374 12.95 -23.49 13.93
CA ARG A 374 12.53 -24.89 14.06
C ARG A 374 11.22 -25.02 13.29
N LEU A 375 11.20 -25.87 12.26
CA LEU A 375 9.93 -26.26 11.66
C LEU A 375 9.05 -26.89 12.75
N PRO A 376 7.72 -26.66 12.73
CA PRO A 376 6.80 -27.38 13.60
C PRO A 376 7.09 -28.88 13.53
N THR A 377 7.29 -29.50 14.68
CA THR A 377 7.58 -30.94 14.76
C THR A 377 6.33 -31.79 14.54
N MET A 378 5.16 -31.17 14.57
CA MET A 378 3.85 -31.79 14.41
C MET A 378 3.15 -31.17 13.19
N SER A 379 2.31 -31.95 12.53
CA SER A 379 1.45 -31.44 11.46
C SER A 379 0.38 -30.50 12.02
N ILE A 380 -0.21 -29.66 11.16
CA ILE A 380 -1.29 -28.73 11.56
C ILE A 380 -2.48 -29.51 12.13
N ASP A 381 -2.83 -30.63 11.49
CA ASP A 381 -3.94 -31.49 11.90
C ASP A 381 -3.68 -32.13 13.27
N GLU A 382 -2.46 -32.66 13.48
CA GLU A 382 -2.02 -33.23 14.75
C GLU A 382 -2.03 -32.19 15.89
N TYR A 383 -1.61 -30.96 15.61
CA TYR A 383 -1.68 -29.86 16.57
C TYR A 383 -3.12 -29.47 16.90
N LEU A 384 -4.02 -29.42 15.91
CA LEU A 384 -5.44 -29.17 16.14
C LEU A 384 -6.07 -30.28 16.99
N GLU A 385 -5.74 -31.54 16.74
CA GLU A 385 -6.22 -32.66 17.55
C GLU A 385 -5.73 -32.57 19.00
N GLU A 386 -4.48 -32.15 19.22
CA GLU A 386 -3.96 -31.92 20.57
C GLU A 386 -4.64 -30.75 21.28
N GLU A 387 -4.88 -29.63 20.59
CA GLU A 387 -5.62 -28.50 21.14
C GLU A 387 -7.10 -28.84 21.38
N GLN A 388 -7.71 -29.67 20.52
CA GLN A 388 -9.07 -30.20 20.72
C GLN A 388 -9.13 -31.09 21.95
N ARG A 389 -8.16 -31.99 22.10
CA ARG A 389 -8.01 -32.88 23.27
C ARG A 389 -7.82 -32.09 24.56
N ARG A 390 -7.13 -30.94 24.48
CA ARG A 390 -6.96 -29.98 25.59
C ARG A 390 -8.18 -29.11 25.84
N GLY A 391 -9.21 -29.17 25.00
CA GLY A 391 -10.40 -28.34 25.11
C GLY A 391 -10.17 -26.86 24.78
N ASN A 392 -9.05 -26.54 24.13
CA ASN A 392 -8.67 -25.18 23.74
C ASN A 392 -9.26 -24.75 22.38
N ILE A 393 -9.94 -25.66 21.68
CA ILE A 393 -10.67 -25.35 20.46
C ILE A 393 -12.09 -24.94 20.83
N LEU A 394 -12.41 -23.68 20.54
CA LEU A 394 -13.75 -23.12 20.73
C LEU A 394 -14.68 -23.71 19.65
N GLN A 395 -15.40 -24.78 19.99
CA GLN A 395 -16.39 -25.40 19.11
C GLN A 395 -17.71 -24.62 19.18
N GLY A 396 -17.77 -23.46 18.50
CA GLY A 396 -18.94 -22.59 18.41
C GLY A 396 -18.58 -21.12 18.25
N GLY A 397 -19.44 -20.33 17.59
CA GLY A 397 -19.24 -18.87 17.44
C GLY A 397 -18.89 -18.35 16.04
N GLY A 398 -19.02 -19.18 14.99
CA GLY A 398 -18.89 -18.72 13.60
C GLY A 398 -20.17 -18.06 13.07
N GLN A 399 -20.17 -17.62 11.80
CA GLN A 399 -21.38 -17.11 11.11
C GLN A 399 -22.57 -18.08 11.21
N ALA A 400 -22.33 -19.39 11.18
CA ALA A 400 -23.37 -20.40 11.38
C ALA A 400 -24.00 -20.41 12.79
N SER A 401 -23.35 -19.82 13.81
CA SER A 401 -23.93 -19.58 15.13
C SER A 401 -24.67 -18.24 15.21
N TYR A 402 -24.32 -17.28 14.35
CA TYR A 402 -25.01 -15.99 14.22
C TYR A 402 -26.32 -16.14 13.42
N ASP A 403 -26.32 -17.01 12.41
CA ASP A 403 -27.49 -17.28 11.57
C ASP A 403 -28.53 -18.21 12.24
N LYS A 404 -28.13 -18.93 13.29
CA LYS A 404 -29.07 -19.73 14.09
C LYS A 404 -29.80 -18.82 15.07
N PRO A 405 -31.14 -18.85 15.12
CA PRO A 405 -31.89 -18.02 16.05
C PRO A 405 -31.43 -18.33 17.48
N THR A 406 -31.22 -17.27 18.26
CA THR A 406 -30.85 -17.44 19.67
C THR A 406 -31.99 -18.15 20.42
N SER A 407 -31.69 -18.84 21.52
CA SER A 407 -32.71 -19.51 22.35
C SER A 407 -33.85 -18.57 22.79
N LYS A 408 -33.59 -17.26 22.84
CA LYS A 408 -34.59 -16.23 23.14
C LYS A 408 -35.48 -15.90 21.92
N GLU A 409 -34.89 -15.74 20.74
CA GLU A 409 -35.63 -15.50 19.50
C GLU A 409 -36.45 -16.73 19.09
N GLU A 410 -35.92 -17.94 19.24
CA GLU A 410 -36.65 -19.17 18.95
C GLU A 410 -37.89 -19.31 19.84
N ARG A 411 -37.77 -18.94 21.12
CA ARG A 411 -38.92 -18.91 22.04
C ARG A 411 -39.94 -17.85 21.64
N GLN A 412 -39.49 -16.66 21.28
CA GLN A 412 -40.38 -15.58 20.87
C GLN A 412 -41.16 -15.92 19.60
N LEU A 413 -40.53 -16.57 18.63
CA LEU A 413 -41.20 -17.10 17.43
C LEU A 413 -42.24 -18.19 17.75
N ARG A 414 -42.01 -19.01 18.79
CA ARG A 414 -43.01 -19.98 19.26
C ARG A 414 -44.19 -19.30 19.97
N MET A 415 -43.96 -18.20 20.68
CA MET A 415 -45.02 -17.42 21.33
C MET A 415 -45.92 -16.69 20.32
N GLU A 416 -45.38 -16.26 19.17
CA GLU A 416 -46.15 -15.56 18.13
C GLU A 416 -47.18 -16.47 17.42
N GLN A 417 -47.07 -17.80 17.56
CA GLN A 417 -48.04 -18.77 17.03
C GLN A 417 -49.22 -18.97 17.99
N ASP A 418 -50.02 -17.93 18.13
CA ASP A 418 -51.21 -17.89 18.99
C ASP A 418 -52.19 -19.04 18.65
N GLY A 419 -52.64 -19.77 19.68
CA GLY A 419 -53.57 -20.90 19.57
C GLY A 419 -52.95 -22.30 19.50
N THR A 420 -51.63 -22.45 19.65
CA THR A 420 -50.95 -23.76 19.74
C THR A 420 -50.49 -24.09 21.16
N LYS A 421 -50.44 -25.38 21.53
CA LYS A 421 -49.90 -25.84 22.83
C LYS A 421 -48.43 -25.45 23.04
N ASP A 422 -47.70 -25.23 21.95
CA ASP A 422 -46.29 -24.83 21.98
C ASP A 422 -46.13 -23.35 22.37
N ALA A 423 -47.10 -22.50 22.03
CA ALA A 423 -47.14 -21.11 22.47
C ALA A 423 -47.39 -20.99 23.98
N GLU A 424 -48.34 -21.77 24.51
CA GLU A 424 -48.61 -21.83 25.96
C GLU A 424 -47.37 -22.31 26.76
N GLN A 425 -46.63 -23.30 26.23
CA GLN A 425 -45.38 -23.76 26.84
C GLN A 425 -44.28 -22.70 26.80
N ALA A 426 -44.13 -21.99 25.68
CA ALA A 426 -43.13 -20.94 25.53
C ALA A 426 -43.39 -19.75 26.47
N GLU A 427 -44.65 -19.40 26.71
CA GLU A 427 -45.07 -18.37 27.67
C GLU A 427 -44.78 -18.80 29.12
N GLU A 428 -45.13 -20.04 29.48
CA GLU A 428 -44.84 -20.60 30.81
C GLU A 428 -43.33 -20.70 31.06
N GLU A 429 -42.53 -21.06 30.05
CA GLU A 429 -41.06 -21.05 30.14
C GLU A 429 -40.47 -19.63 30.28
N GLN A 430 -41.13 -18.60 29.75
CA GLN A 430 -40.72 -17.22 29.97
C GLN A 430 -41.02 -16.82 31.41
N ARG A 431 -42.24 -17.12 31.88
CA ARG A 431 -42.66 -16.87 33.27
C ARG A 431 -41.72 -17.53 34.27
N GLN A 432 -41.31 -18.77 34.03
CA GLN A 432 -40.35 -19.48 34.90
C GLN A 432 -38.97 -18.80 34.91
N LYS A 433 -38.45 -18.38 33.75
CA LYS A 433 -37.17 -17.67 33.70
C LYS A 433 -37.21 -16.32 34.40
N ASP A 434 -38.34 -15.62 34.32
CA ASP A 434 -38.53 -14.34 35.01
C ASP A 434 -38.56 -14.56 36.53
N LEU A 435 -39.24 -15.61 37.01
CA LEU A 435 -39.17 -16.03 38.42
C LEU A 435 -37.75 -16.43 38.84
N ASP A 436 -37.02 -17.16 38.01
CA ASP A 436 -35.63 -17.54 38.28
C ASP A 436 -34.73 -16.28 38.35
N TRP A 437 -34.99 -15.27 37.53
CA TRP A 437 -34.28 -13.99 37.56
C TRP A 437 -34.60 -13.17 38.80
N ASP A 438 -35.85 -13.15 39.22
CA ASP A 438 -36.28 -12.47 40.44
C ASP A 438 -35.66 -13.14 41.67
N THR A 439 -35.76 -14.48 41.77
CA THR A 439 -35.14 -15.25 42.86
C THR A 439 -33.61 -15.09 42.88
N PHE A 440 -32.96 -15.10 41.71
CA PHE A 440 -31.52 -14.85 41.62
C PHE A 440 -31.15 -13.43 42.07
N SER A 441 -31.96 -12.43 41.72
CA SER A 441 -31.73 -11.02 42.10
C SER A 441 -31.96 -10.79 43.60
N GLU A 442 -32.93 -11.48 44.21
CA GLU A 442 -33.17 -11.46 45.65
C GLU A 442 -32.03 -12.13 46.44
N GLN A 443 -31.52 -13.28 45.95
CA GLN A 443 -30.42 -14.00 46.57
C GLN A 443 -29.08 -13.26 46.41
N ASN A 444 -28.87 -12.58 45.29
CA ASN A 444 -27.63 -11.88 44.98
C ASN A 444 -27.78 -10.35 45.11
N LYS A 445 -27.51 -9.85 46.32
CA LYS A 445 -27.46 -8.40 46.57
C LYS A 445 -26.48 -7.72 45.61
N ARG A 446 -26.92 -6.60 45.03
CA ARG A 446 -26.10 -5.76 44.14
C ARG A 446 -24.79 -5.39 44.84
N GLY A 447 -23.66 -5.83 44.28
CA GLY A 447 -22.33 -5.60 44.84
C GLY A 447 -21.67 -6.78 45.57
N ALA A 448 -22.33 -7.94 45.68
CA ALA A 448 -21.77 -9.14 46.34
C ALA A 448 -20.42 -9.60 45.74
N GLY A 449 -20.16 -9.34 44.45
CA GLY A 449 -18.91 -9.72 43.76
C GLY A 449 -17.81 -8.65 43.76
N ASN A 450 -18.09 -7.42 44.19
CA ASN A 450 -17.10 -6.32 44.22
C ASN A 450 -16.70 -5.98 45.66
N THR A 451 -16.23 -6.98 46.39
CA THR A 451 -15.80 -6.85 47.79
C THR A 451 -14.27 -6.78 47.95
N MET A 452 -13.50 -7.17 46.93
CA MET A 452 -12.02 -7.13 46.96
C MET A 452 -11.41 -5.75 46.66
N ASN A 453 -12.15 -4.81 46.08
CA ASN A 453 -11.68 -3.44 45.78
C ASN A 453 -12.11 -2.41 46.83
N ARG A 454 -12.27 -2.83 48.09
CA ARG A 454 -12.48 -1.92 49.25
C ARG A 454 -11.31 -2.10 50.23
N GLY A 455 -10.19 -1.44 49.93
CA GLY A 455 -8.99 -1.43 50.76
C GLY A 455 -7.80 -0.90 49.99
#